data_AF-A0A317QJ60-F1
#
_entry.id   AF-A0A317QJ60-F1
#
_cell.length_a   1.000
_cell.length_b   1.000
_cell.length_c   1.000
_cell.angle_alpha   90.00
_cell.angle_beta   90.00
_cell.angle_gamma   90.00
#
_symmetry.space_group_name_H-M   'P 1'
#
loop_
_entity.id
_entity.type
_entity.pdbx_description
1 polymer ?
#
loop_
_entity_poly.entity_id
_entity_poly.type
_entity_poly.pdbx_seq_one_letter_code
_entity_poly.pdbx_strand_id
1 'polypeptide(L)' 'MRAAAVAVAVLVVVALGITGVVLGEADDSPGLQGLGVLLAVGAVVLGTRALRRARER' A
#
# COMPACT_ATOMS: atom_id res chain seq x y z
N MET A 1 13.83 10.62 10.95
CA MET A 1 13.56 9.16 11.05
C MET A 1 12.09 8.80 10.84
N ARG A 2 11.13 9.49 11.47
CA ARG A 2 9.69 9.13 11.40
C ARG A 2 9.11 9.12 9.97
N ALA A 3 9.43 10.12 9.15
CA ALA A 3 8.97 10.17 7.75
C ALA A 3 9.56 9.04 6.88
N ALA A 4 10.85 8.74 7.05
CA ALA A 4 11.50 7.64 6.34
C ALA A 4 10.88 6.29 6.74
N ALA A 5 10.59 6.07 8.03
CA ALA A 5 9.91 4.87 8.50
C ALA A 5 8.50 4.73 7.89
N VAL A 6 7.74 5.82 7.79
CA VAL A 6 6.42 5.82 7.12
C VAL A 6 6.58 5.49 5.63
N ALA A 7 7.55 6.09 4.95
CA ALA A 7 7.80 5.82 3.53
C ALA A 7 8.15 4.34 3.30
N VAL A 8 9.03 3.77 4.12
CA VAL A 8 9.40 2.34 4.06
C VAL A 8 8.17 1.47 4.31
N ALA A 9 7.36 1.77 5.33
CA ALA A 9 6.14 1.01 5.61
C ALA A 9 5.16 1.05 4.42
N VAL A 10 4.97 2.22 3.79
CA VAL A 10 4.12 2.35 2.59
C VAL A 10 4.65 1.50 1.46
N LEU A 11 5.96 1.54 1.19
CA LEU A 11 6.57 0.74 0.12
C LEU A 11 6.37 -0.76 0.34
N VAL A 12 6.53 -1.24 1.57
CA VAL A 12 6.30 -2.65 1.92
C VAL A 12 4.84 -3.03 1.68
N VAL A 13 3.89 -2.22 2.13
CA VAL A 13 2.45 -2.52 1.97
C VAL A 13 2.03 -2.46 0.49
N VAL A 14 2.59 -1.53 -0.29
CA VAL A 14 2.38 -1.49 -1.75
C VAL A 14 2.91 -2.74 -2.42
N ALA A 15 4.12 -3.20 -2.06
CA ALA A 15 4.69 -4.42 -2.61
C ALA A 15 3.82 -5.65 -2.30
N LEU A 16 3.26 -5.73 -1.09
CA LEU A 16 2.29 -6.78 -0.73
C LEU A 16 0.99 -6.67 -1.54
N GLY A 17 0.48 -5.46 -1.75
CA GLY A 17 -0.69 -5.23 -2.60
C GLY A 17 -0.45 -5.68 -4.04
N ILE A 18 0.69 -5.33 -4.63
CA ILE A 18 1.11 -5.79 -5.97
C ILE A 18 1.20 -7.31 -6.02
N THR A 19 1.78 -7.92 -4.98
CA THR A 19 1.86 -9.39 -4.88
C THR A 19 0.46 -10.01 -4.89
N GLY A 20 -0.49 -9.43 -4.15
CA GLY A 20 -1.89 -9.86 -4.18
C GLY A 20 -2.54 -9.69 -5.56
N VAL A 21 -2.23 -8.63 -6.29
CA VAL A 21 -2.71 -8.43 -7.68
C VAL A 21 -2.17 -9.54 -8.60
N VAL A 22 -0.87 -9.78 -8.57
CA VAL A 22 -0.21 -10.76 -9.44
C VAL A 22 -0.65 -12.19 -9.11
N LEU A 23 -0.72 -12.54 -7.83
CA LEU A 23 -1.20 -13.87 -7.40
C LEU A 23 -2.70 -14.03 -7.67
N GLY A 24 -3.49 -12.96 -7.53
CA GLY A 24 -4.91 -12.98 -7.84
C GLY A 24 -5.17 -13.19 -9.33
N GLU A 25 -4.35 -12.57 -10.19
CA GLU A 25 -4.40 -12.82 -11.64
C GLU A 25 -3.96 -14.25 -11.98
N ALA A 26 -2.89 -14.75 -11.35
CA ALA A 26 -2.37 -16.10 -11.61
C ALA A 26 -3.31 -17.22 -11.16
N ASP A 27 -4.21 -16.94 -10.21
CA ASP A 27 -5.19 -17.88 -9.64
C ASP A 27 -6.64 -17.61 -10.11
N ASP A 28 -6.83 -16.75 -11.12
CA ASP A 28 -8.15 -16.31 -11.61
C ASP A 28 -9.11 -15.87 -10.46
N SER A 29 -8.54 -15.32 -9.38
CA SER A 29 -9.28 -14.99 -8.15
C SER A 29 -9.49 -13.46 -8.06
N PRO A 30 -10.64 -12.93 -8.56
CA PRO A 30 -10.89 -11.49 -8.60
C PRO A 30 -10.92 -10.86 -7.20
N GLY A 31 -11.20 -11.65 -6.17
CA GLY A 31 -11.18 -11.21 -4.77
C GLY A 31 -9.76 -10.87 -4.29
N LEU A 32 -8.78 -11.75 -4.52
CA LEU A 32 -7.39 -11.50 -4.11
C LEU A 32 -6.79 -10.34 -4.92
N GLN A 33 -7.09 -10.30 -6.22
CA GLN A 33 -6.67 -9.20 -7.07
C GLN A 33 -7.24 -7.86 -6.59
N GLY A 34 -8.55 -7.82 -6.30
CA GLY A 34 -9.23 -6.64 -5.76
C GLY A 34 -8.68 -6.21 -4.40
N LEU A 35 -8.44 -7.17 -3.49
CA LEU A 35 -7.81 -6.88 -2.20
C LEU A 35 -6.40 -6.31 -2.39
N GLY A 36 -5.60 -6.85 -3.31
CA GLY A 36 -4.27 -6.34 -3.65
C GLY A 36 -4.29 -4.88 -4.09
N VAL A 37 -5.23 -4.53 -4.99
CA VAL A 37 -5.44 -3.13 -5.42
C VAL A 37 -5.83 -2.24 -4.24
N LEU A 38 -6.81 -2.65 -3.44
CA LEU A 38 -7.27 -1.87 -2.28
C LEU A 38 -6.14 -1.64 -1.26
N LEU A 39 -5.32 -2.66 -1.02
CA LEU A 39 -4.16 -2.58 -0.13
C LEU A 39 -3.13 -1.56 -0.65
N ALA A 40 -2.76 -1.63 -1.92
CA ALA A 40 -1.79 -0.72 -2.52
C ALA A 40 -2.29 0.73 -2.52
N VAL A 41 -3.53 0.96 -2.96
CA VAL A 41 -4.14 2.30 -2.99
C VAL A 41 -4.30 2.86 -1.57
N GLY A 42 -4.81 2.04 -0.64
CA GLY A 42 -4.98 2.42 0.77
C GLY A 42 -3.66 2.83 1.41
N ALA A 43 -2.57 2.10 1.14
CA ALA A 43 -1.24 2.42 1.64
C ALA A 43 -0.76 3.80 1.17
N VAL A 44 -0.94 4.11 -0.12
CA VAL A 44 -0.55 5.41 -0.70
C VAL A 44 -1.39 6.53 -0.09
N VAL A 45 -2.72 6.37 -0.01
CA VAL A 45 -3.62 7.39 0.54
C VAL A 45 -3.32 7.65 2.02
N LEU A 46 -3.19 6.61 2.84
CA LEU A 46 -2.92 6.77 4.27
C LEU A 46 -1.50 7.27 4.53
N GLY A 47 -0.52 6.77 3.77
CA GLY A 47 0.88 7.20 3.83
C GLY A 47 1.05 8.69 3.52
N THR A 48 0.44 9.17 2.43
CA THR A 48 0.48 10.59 2.05
C THR A 48 -0.18 11.47 3.11
N ARG A 49 -1.34 11.05 3.67
CA ARG A 49 -2.00 11.78 4.77
C ARG A 49 -1.13 11.82 6.03
N ALA A 50 -0.45 10.72 6.36
CA ALA A 50 0.45 10.65 7.52
C ALA A 50 1.67 11.57 7.35
N LEU A 51 2.29 11.58 6.16
CA LEU A 51 3.43 12.45 5.85
C LEU A 51 3.05 13.94 5.83
N ARG A 52 1.88 14.30 5.29
CA ARG A 52 1.36 15.67 5.32
C ARG A 52 1.16 16.18 6.74
N ARG A 53 0.47 15.40 7.58
CA ARG A 53 0.27 15.73 9.01
C ARG A 53 1.58 15.86 9.79
N ALA A 54 2.61 15.12 9.42
CA ALA A 54 3.92 15.21 10.05
C ALA A 54 4.72 16.46 9.64
N ARG A 55 4.36 17.09 8.50
CA ARG A 55 4.98 18.33 8.01
C ARG A 55 4.27 19.59 8.53
N GLU A 56 2.97 19.48 8.81
CA GLU A 56 2.15 20.57 9.40
C GLU A 56 2.38 20.75 10.91
N ARG A 57 3.10 19.83 11.55
CA ARG A 57 3.49 19.88 12.97
C ARG A 57 4.95 20.29 13.10
#